data_AF-H1YES3-F1
#
_entry.id   AF-H1YES3-F1
#
_cell.length_a   1.000
_cell.length_b   1.000
_cell.length_c   1.000
_cell.angle_alpha   90.00
_cell.angle_beta   90.00
_cell.angle_gamma   90.00
#
_symmetry.space_group_name_H-M   'P 1'
#
loop_
_entity.id
_entity.type
_entity.pdbx_description
1 polymer ?
#
loop_
_entity_poly.entity_id
_entity_poly.type
_entity_poly.pdbx_seq_one_letter_code
_entity_poly.pdbx_strand_id
1 'polypeptide(L)'
;MQVLQHQQVTVPVVSAPTSPPSKYDPALLVKLNEVINTFAGQRHAFTLAGVVNLINNADTSEKMDHVQFVLSKNDNNFYYRMGKMEAIGENGIYLNINPDTKKVFIAEKKQINTVSVINMDQLKQVLETEDYQLTGKVNGSLETISLINENHYTCKEYTVTFDTLTKKLTNIFYRMAYVREPMNKAKEKLITIALTQCDTTGSLNKYKNKADIIDAQGKLLGKYERYQLIHL
;
A
#
# COMPACT_ATOMS: atom_id res chain seq x y z
N MET A 1 60.68 47.30 30.98
CA MET A 1 59.37 46.88 30.45
C MET A 1 59.59 45.61 29.62
N GLN A 2 59.22 44.46 30.17
CA GLN A 2 59.28 43.16 29.50
C GLN A 2 57.88 42.88 28.94
N VAL A 3 57.77 42.61 27.64
CA VAL A 3 56.51 42.24 26.99
C VAL A 3 56.45 40.70 26.93
N LEU A 4 55.51 40.10 27.65
CA LEU A 4 55.22 38.66 27.58
C LEU A 4 54.48 38.34 26.28
N GLN A 5 55.15 37.64 25.36
CA GLN A 5 54.49 36.99 24.22
C GLN A 5 53.73 35.75 24.69
N HIS A 6 52.41 35.76 24.56
CA HIS A 6 51.57 34.58 24.75
C HIS A 6 51.63 33.71 23.50
N GLN A 7 52.21 32.51 23.60
CA GLN A 7 52.08 31.48 22.59
C GLN A 7 50.63 30.96 22.57
N GLN A 8 49.93 31.16 21.46
CA GLN A 8 48.67 30.49 21.20
C GLN A 8 48.94 29.00 20.92
N VAL A 9 48.47 28.15 21.83
CA VAL A 9 48.43 26.70 21.64
C VAL A 9 47.35 26.39 20.61
N THR A 10 47.73 25.85 19.46
CA THR A 10 46.79 25.34 18.45
C THR A 10 46.21 24.03 18.94
N VAL A 11 44.91 24.04 19.27
CA VAL A 11 44.16 22.83 19.62
C VAL A 11 43.93 22.02 18.33
N PRO A 12 44.26 20.73 18.29
CA PRO A 12 44.02 19.90 17.11
C PRO A 12 42.51 19.81 16.84
N VAL A 13 42.11 20.13 15.61
CA VAL A 13 40.74 19.97 15.12
C VAL A 13 40.46 18.47 15.05
N VAL A 14 39.74 17.95 16.05
CA VAL A 14 39.22 16.59 16.03
C VAL A 14 38.21 16.50 14.89
N SER A 15 38.58 15.81 13.81
CA SER A 15 37.68 15.51 12.71
C SER A 15 36.49 14.72 13.25
N ALA A 16 35.27 15.21 13.03
CA ALA A 16 34.07 14.49 13.43
C ALA A 16 34.08 13.08 12.80
N PRO A 17 33.65 12.04 13.54
CA PRO A 17 33.56 10.70 12.99
C PRO A 17 32.61 10.74 11.79
N THR A 18 33.14 10.37 10.61
CA THR A 18 32.35 10.16 9.41
C THR A 18 31.29 9.10 9.72
N SER A 19 30.03 9.48 9.60
CA SER A 19 28.90 8.56 9.76
C SER A 19 29.13 7.33 8.87
N PRO A 20 28.80 6.11 9.33
CA PRO A 20 28.93 4.92 8.49
C PRO A 20 28.13 5.12 7.20
N PRO A 21 28.65 4.64 6.05
CA PRO A 21 27.96 4.77 4.78
C PRO A 21 26.55 4.18 4.88
N SER A 22 25.54 4.93 4.43
CA SER A 22 24.16 4.49 4.45
C SER A 22 24.00 3.16 3.70
N LYS A 23 23.19 2.23 4.24
CA LYS A 23 22.88 0.92 3.63
C LYS A 23 22.09 1.04 2.31
N TYR A 24 21.66 2.24 1.94
CA TYR A 24 20.82 2.50 0.78
C TYR A 24 21.21 3.81 0.11
N ASP A 25 20.92 3.94 -1.19
CA ASP A 25 21.06 5.18 -1.93
C ASP A 25 19.99 6.19 -1.46
N PRO A 26 20.39 7.36 -0.89
CA PRO A 26 19.45 8.38 -0.46
C PRO A 26 18.52 8.87 -1.58
N ALA A 27 18.97 8.87 -2.84
CA ALA A 27 18.17 9.29 -3.98
C ALA A 27 17.01 8.33 -4.26
N LEU A 28 17.23 7.01 -4.09
CA LEU A 28 16.17 6.00 -4.21
C LEU A 28 15.12 6.16 -3.12
N LEU A 29 15.55 6.49 -1.90
CA LEU A 29 14.64 6.71 -0.78
C LEU A 29 13.74 7.93 -1.01
N VAL A 30 14.32 9.05 -1.45
CA VAL A 30 13.55 10.25 -1.83
C VAL A 30 12.52 9.92 -2.91
N LYS A 31 12.94 9.19 -3.95
CA LYS A 31 12.07 8.81 -5.06
C LYS A 31 10.95 7.87 -4.63
N LEU A 32 11.24 6.87 -3.79
CA LEU A 32 10.23 5.99 -3.22
C LEU A 32 9.17 6.78 -2.45
N ASN A 33 9.59 7.77 -1.67
CA ASN A 33 8.68 8.64 -0.94
C ASN A 33 7.87 9.57 -1.85
N GLU A 34 8.44 10.10 -2.93
CA GLU A 34 7.66 10.84 -3.94
C GLU A 34 6.55 9.97 -4.56
N VAL A 35 6.89 8.73 -4.92
CA VAL A 35 5.93 7.76 -5.43
C VAL A 35 4.86 7.48 -4.36
N ILE A 36 5.25 7.10 -3.14
CA ILE A 36 4.30 6.83 -2.05
C ILE A 36 3.40 8.05 -1.81
N ASN A 37 3.91 9.27 -1.71
CA ASN A 37 3.12 10.47 -1.47
C ASN A 37 2.22 10.87 -2.65
N THR A 38 2.58 10.45 -3.86
CA THR A 38 1.69 10.58 -5.02
C THR A 38 0.44 9.72 -4.86
N PHE A 39 0.46 8.67 -4.02
CA PHE A 39 -0.66 7.72 -3.87
C PHE A 39 -1.23 7.61 -2.44
N ALA A 40 -0.44 7.86 -1.40
CA ALA A 40 -0.75 7.51 -0.02
C ALA A 40 -1.34 8.67 0.81
N GLY A 41 -2.28 8.28 1.67
CA GLY A 41 -2.48 8.84 3.01
C GLY A 41 -3.27 10.14 3.15
N GLN A 42 -2.88 11.21 2.45
CA GLN A 42 -3.55 12.52 2.63
C GLN A 42 -4.68 12.78 1.65
N ARG A 43 -4.82 11.94 0.63
CA ARG A 43 -5.79 12.21 -0.43
C ARG A 43 -7.17 11.82 0.04
N HIS A 44 -7.97 12.85 0.26
CA HIS A 44 -9.41 12.76 0.41
C HIS A 44 -10.04 12.02 -0.78
N ALA A 45 -9.49 12.15 -2.00
CA ALA A 45 -10.05 11.54 -3.20
C ALA A 45 -9.02 10.74 -4.03
N PHE A 46 -9.37 9.54 -4.50
CA PHE A 46 -8.57 8.76 -5.46
C PHE A 46 -9.36 7.60 -6.08
N THR A 47 -8.86 7.07 -7.21
CA THR A 47 -9.35 5.83 -7.83
C THR A 47 -8.18 4.93 -8.21
N LEU A 48 -8.18 3.69 -7.71
CA LEU A 48 -7.25 2.62 -8.08
C LEU A 48 -8.03 1.48 -8.69
N ALA A 49 -7.58 0.95 -9.81
CA ALA A 49 -8.15 -0.24 -10.41
C ALA A 49 -7.06 -1.09 -11.07
N GLY A 50 -7.31 -2.39 -11.15
CA GLY A 50 -6.34 -3.30 -11.72
C GLY A 50 -6.70 -4.75 -11.52
N VAL A 51 -5.66 -5.58 -11.54
CA VAL A 51 -5.74 -7.03 -11.46
C VAL A 51 -4.81 -7.51 -10.36
N VAL A 52 -5.34 -8.36 -9.48
CA VAL A 52 -4.58 -9.05 -8.43
C VAL A 52 -4.35 -10.48 -8.84
N ASN A 53 -3.09 -10.90 -8.75
CA ASN A 53 -2.68 -12.29 -8.78
C ASN A 53 -2.07 -12.66 -7.42
N LEU A 54 -2.46 -13.81 -6.89
CA LEU A 54 -1.94 -14.36 -5.65
C LEU A 54 -1.61 -15.83 -5.85
N ILE A 55 -0.39 -16.19 -5.51
CA ILE A 55 0.09 -17.57 -5.46
C ILE A 55 0.53 -17.83 -4.02
N ASN A 56 -0.15 -18.74 -3.32
CA ASN A 56 0.33 -19.25 -2.05
C ASN A 56 0.97 -20.62 -2.27
N ASN A 57 2.30 -20.70 -2.29
CA ASN A 57 2.97 -21.99 -2.53
C ASN A 57 2.85 -22.95 -1.33
N ALA A 58 2.55 -22.46 -0.13
CA ALA A 58 2.26 -23.32 1.03
C ALA A 58 0.86 -23.94 0.97
N ASP A 59 -0.09 -23.31 0.28
CA ASP A 59 -1.45 -23.80 0.08
C ASP A 59 -2.00 -23.32 -1.26
N THR A 60 -1.87 -24.16 -2.29
CA THR A 60 -2.28 -23.82 -3.66
C THR A 60 -3.79 -23.65 -3.84
N SER A 61 -4.62 -24.01 -2.84
CA SER A 61 -6.05 -23.71 -2.85
C SER A 61 -6.32 -22.22 -2.60
N GLU A 62 -5.42 -21.53 -1.89
CA GLU A 62 -5.40 -20.09 -1.75
C GLU A 62 -4.71 -19.45 -2.96
N LYS A 63 -5.44 -19.34 -4.07
CA LYS A 63 -4.96 -18.63 -5.26
C LYS A 63 -5.95 -17.58 -5.74
N MET A 64 -5.41 -16.49 -6.28
CA MET A 64 -6.17 -15.51 -7.05
C MET A 64 -5.54 -15.43 -8.42
N ASP A 65 -6.33 -15.67 -9.45
CA ASP A 65 -5.87 -15.61 -10.83
C ASP A 65 -6.69 -14.56 -11.58
N HIS A 66 -6.03 -13.51 -12.02
CA HIS A 66 -6.61 -12.39 -12.73
C HIS A 66 -7.84 -11.76 -12.05
N VAL A 67 -7.82 -11.63 -10.72
CA VAL A 67 -8.95 -11.06 -9.97
C VAL A 67 -8.96 -9.55 -10.12
N GLN A 68 -9.95 -9.04 -10.85
CA GLN A 68 -10.14 -7.61 -11.04
C GLN A 68 -10.52 -6.93 -9.72
N PHE A 69 -9.97 -5.74 -9.48
CA PHE A 69 -10.40 -4.90 -8.38
C PHE A 69 -10.57 -3.44 -8.80
N VAL A 70 -11.37 -2.72 -8.03
CA VAL A 70 -11.42 -1.27 -8.06
C VAL A 70 -11.68 -0.73 -6.65
N LEU A 71 -11.00 0.35 -6.31
CA LEU A 71 -11.20 1.16 -5.12
C LEU A 71 -11.34 2.61 -5.56
N SER A 72 -12.49 3.21 -5.30
CA SER A 72 -12.71 4.65 -5.46
C SER A 72 -13.08 5.23 -4.10
N LYS A 73 -12.44 6.32 -3.70
CA LYS A 73 -12.67 6.99 -2.42
C LYS A 73 -12.84 8.49 -2.64
N ASN A 74 -13.79 9.10 -1.92
CA ASN A 74 -13.95 10.55 -1.71
C ASN A 74 -14.28 10.78 -0.23
N ASP A 75 -13.36 11.43 0.49
CA ASP A 75 -13.36 11.59 1.94
C ASP A 75 -13.61 10.26 2.66
N ASN A 76 -14.65 10.22 3.48
CA ASN A 76 -15.03 9.03 4.20
C ASN A 76 -15.85 8.05 3.35
N ASN A 77 -16.24 8.43 2.13
CA ASN A 77 -17.06 7.60 1.25
C ASN A 77 -16.19 6.80 0.29
N PHE A 78 -16.56 5.56 0.03
CA PHE A 78 -15.82 4.72 -0.90
C PHE A 78 -16.72 3.67 -1.56
N TYR A 79 -16.27 3.23 -2.72
CA TYR A 79 -16.70 2.02 -3.39
C TYR A 79 -15.47 1.11 -3.55
N TYR A 80 -15.62 -0.15 -3.19
CA TYR A 80 -14.62 -1.17 -3.39
C TYR A 80 -15.26 -2.39 -4.04
N ARG A 81 -14.57 -2.97 -5.02
CA ARG A 81 -14.93 -4.28 -5.59
C ARG A 81 -13.68 -5.10 -5.78
N MET A 82 -13.76 -6.37 -5.44
CA MET A 82 -12.74 -7.38 -5.75
C MET A 82 -13.42 -8.65 -6.24
N GLY A 83 -13.18 -9.01 -7.50
CA GLY A 83 -13.96 -10.01 -8.21
C GLY A 83 -15.45 -9.63 -8.20
N LYS A 84 -16.27 -10.51 -7.62
CA LYS A 84 -17.73 -10.29 -7.45
C LYS A 84 -18.09 -9.63 -6.12
N MET A 85 -17.18 -9.61 -5.15
CA MET A 85 -17.43 -9.04 -3.83
C MET A 85 -17.40 -7.52 -3.94
N GLU A 86 -18.37 -6.85 -3.33
CA GLU A 86 -18.48 -5.39 -3.34
C GLU A 86 -18.60 -4.87 -1.91
N ALA A 87 -18.03 -3.70 -1.66
CA ALA A 87 -18.20 -2.96 -0.42
C ALA A 87 -18.46 -1.48 -0.72
N ILE A 88 -19.43 -0.90 -0.02
CA ILE A 88 -19.82 0.51 -0.16
C ILE A 88 -19.77 1.12 1.24
N GLY A 89 -19.05 2.23 1.38
CA GLY A 89 -19.12 3.05 2.58
C GLY A 89 -19.68 4.41 2.25
N GLU A 90 -20.82 4.76 2.84
CA GLU A 90 -21.52 6.01 2.52
C GLU A 90 -22.36 6.45 3.70
N ASN A 91 -22.31 7.75 4.07
CA ASN A 91 -23.19 8.35 5.08
C ASN A 91 -23.24 7.56 6.42
N GLY A 92 -22.07 7.16 6.94
CA GLY A 92 -21.97 6.41 8.19
C GLY A 92 -22.33 4.93 8.12
N ILE A 93 -22.69 4.40 6.94
CA ILE A 93 -23.02 2.99 6.74
C ILE A 93 -21.93 2.28 5.94
N TYR A 94 -21.63 1.05 6.32
CA TYR A 94 -20.79 0.12 5.57
C TYR A 94 -21.65 -1.06 5.10
N LEU A 95 -21.67 -1.29 3.79
CA LEU A 95 -22.31 -2.43 3.15
C LEU A 95 -21.23 -3.36 2.59
N ASN A 96 -21.35 -4.65 2.83
CA ASN A 96 -20.59 -5.69 2.14
C ASN A 96 -21.54 -6.65 1.44
N ILE A 97 -21.34 -6.85 0.15
CA ILE A 97 -22.22 -7.63 -0.72
C ILE A 97 -21.44 -8.84 -1.21
N ASN A 98 -21.97 -10.02 -0.92
CA ASN A 98 -21.46 -11.29 -1.40
C ASN A 98 -22.49 -11.93 -2.35
N PRO A 99 -22.32 -11.81 -3.68
CA PRO A 99 -23.24 -12.39 -4.63
C PRO A 99 -23.30 -13.91 -4.63
N ASP A 100 -22.19 -14.59 -4.31
CA ASP A 100 -22.11 -16.05 -4.36
C ASP A 100 -22.92 -16.69 -3.22
N THR A 101 -22.92 -16.08 -2.03
CA THR A 101 -23.75 -16.52 -0.90
C THR A 101 -25.11 -15.81 -0.81
N LYS A 102 -25.37 -14.84 -1.70
CA LYS A 102 -26.54 -13.95 -1.68
C LYS A 102 -26.75 -13.29 -0.31
N LYS A 103 -25.68 -12.75 0.27
CA LYS A 103 -25.70 -12.04 1.56
C LYS A 103 -25.32 -10.58 1.39
N VAL A 104 -25.99 -9.72 2.14
CA VAL A 104 -25.62 -8.32 2.33
C VAL A 104 -25.41 -8.10 3.82
N PHE A 105 -24.21 -7.71 4.20
CA PHE A 105 -23.89 -7.31 5.57
C PHE A 105 -23.98 -5.80 5.67
N ILE A 106 -24.63 -5.31 6.72
CA ILE A 106 -24.71 -3.90 7.05
C ILE A 106 -24.11 -3.67 8.44
N ALA A 107 -23.27 -2.65 8.54
CA ALA A 107 -22.64 -2.23 9.78
C ALA A 107 -22.52 -0.70 9.82
N GLU A 108 -22.28 -0.16 11.01
CA GLU A 108 -21.79 1.21 11.13
C GLU A 108 -20.41 1.32 10.47
N LYS A 109 -20.23 2.36 9.65
CA LYS A 109 -18.95 2.63 9.01
C LYS A 109 -17.97 3.13 10.07
N LYS A 110 -17.07 2.24 10.50
CA LYS A 110 -15.88 2.65 11.23
C LYS A 110 -15.05 3.60 10.36
N GLN A 111 -14.40 4.57 10.99
CA GLN A 111 -13.45 5.42 10.28
C GLN A 111 -12.43 4.52 9.58
N ILE A 112 -12.39 4.60 8.26
CA ILE A 112 -11.29 4.00 7.50
C ILE A 112 -10.12 4.92 7.74
N ASN A 113 -9.29 4.55 8.70
CA ASN A 113 -7.96 5.12 8.84
C ASN A 113 -7.27 4.90 7.50
N THR A 114 -7.17 5.96 6.71
CA THR A 114 -6.33 5.96 5.53
C THR A 114 -4.94 5.60 6.02
N VAL A 115 -4.29 4.61 5.39
CA VAL A 115 -2.93 4.20 5.78
C VAL A 115 -2.10 5.48 5.92
N SER A 116 -1.59 5.71 7.13
CA SER A 116 -0.75 6.86 7.44
C SER A 116 0.27 7.01 6.33
N VAL A 117 0.48 8.24 5.86
CA VAL A 117 1.66 8.54 5.05
C VAL A 117 2.85 7.92 5.77
N ILE A 118 3.57 7.04 5.10
CA ILE A 118 4.82 6.52 5.65
C ILE A 118 5.74 7.74 5.74
N ASN A 119 5.98 8.22 6.95
CA ASN A 119 6.95 9.29 7.15
C ASN A 119 8.32 8.77 6.68
N MET A 120 9.07 9.60 5.96
CA MET A 120 10.45 9.31 5.57
C MET A 120 11.30 8.79 6.72
N ASP A 121 11.18 9.34 7.92
CA ASP A 121 11.94 8.90 9.07
C ASP A 121 11.50 7.51 9.54
N GLN A 122 10.21 7.19 9.45
CA GLN A 122 9.71 5.84 9.72
C GLN A 122 10.18 4.85 8.65
N LEU A 123 10.22 5.25 7.37
CA LEU A 123 10.72 4.40 6.30
C LEU A 123 12.20 4.10 6.48
N LYS A 124 13.02 5.10 6.81
CA LYS A 124 14.44 4.92 7.16
C LYS A 124 14.60 3.99 8.34
N GLN A 125 13.83 4.22 9.41
CA GLN A 125 13.86 3.38 10.58
C GLN A 125 13.53 1.92 10.22
N VAL A 126 12.48 1.67 9.43
CA VAL A 126 12.14 0.32 8.97
C VAL A 126 13.28 -0.29 8.14
N LEU A 127 13.87 0.45 7.21
CA LEU A 127 15.02 -0.04 6.42
C LEU A 127 16.20 -0.43 7.32
N GLU A 128 16.46 0.34 8.38
CA GLU A 128 17.56 0.13 9.30
C GLU A 128 17.31 -0.99 10.32
N THR A 129 16.12 -1.03 10.93
CA THR A 129 15.78 -2.01 11.98
C THR A 129 15.42 -3.37 11.43
N GLU A 130 14.82 -3.41 10.23
CA GLU A 130 14.39 -4.65 9.58
C GLU A 130 15.39 -5.11 8.50
N ASP A 131 16.58 -4.51 8.41
CA ASP A 131 17.66 -4.90 7.49
C ASP A 131 17.24 -5.05 6.01
N TYR A 132 16.31 -4.22 5.54
CA TYR A 132 15.94 -4.18 4.12
C TYR A 132 17.00 -3.45 3.30
N GLN A 133 17.36 -4.06 2.18
CA GLN A 133 18.14 -3.42 1.12
C GLN A 133 17.20 -2.70 0.17
N LEU A 134 17.49 -1.43 -0.11
CA LEU A 134 16.76 -0.65 -1.10
C LEU A 134 17.50 -0.71 -2.44
N THR A 135 16.82 -1.19 -3.48
CA THR A 135 17.37 -1.33 -4.83
C THR A 135 16.48 -0.62 -5.84
N GLY A 136 17.08 -0.14 -6.93
CA GLY A 136 16.39 0.57 -8.01
C GLY A 136 16.83 0.05 -9.37
N LYS A 137 15.88 -0.06 -10.31
CA LYS A 137 16.14 -0.45 -11.69
C LYS A 137 15.28 0.36 -12.64
N VAL A 138 15.91 0.97 -13.63
CA VAL A 138 15.22 1.69 -14.72
C VAL A 138 15.18 0.80 -15.95
N ASN A 139 14.03 0.72 -16.62
CA ASN A 139 13.84 0.02 -17.89
C ASN A 139 12.89 0.83 -18.78
N GLY A 140 13.45 1.58 -19.74
CA GLY A 140 12.69 2.48 -20.60
C GLY A 140 11.97 3.57 -19.80
N SER A 141 10.65 3.68 -19.98
CA SER A 141 9.81 4.64 -19.24
C SER A 141 9.38 4.13 -17.86
N LEU A 142 9.81 2.95 -17.44
CA LEU A 142 9.45 2.39 -16.14
C LEU A 142 10.65 2.37 -15.19
N GLU A 143 10.39 2.66 -13.93
CA GLU A 143 11.35 2.48 -12.85
C GLU A 143 10.75 1.61 -11.76
N THR A 144 11.57 0.70 -11.23
CA THR A 144 11.20 -0.24 -10.18
C THR A 144 12.07 -0.02 -8.97
N ILE A 145 11.46 0.16 -7.80
CA ILE A 145 12.13 0.25 -6.51
C ILE A 145 11.72 -0.95 -5.67
N SER A 146 12.68 -1.66 -5.09
CA SER A 146 12.44 -2.83 -4.26
C SER A 146 13.13 -2.71 -2.90
N LEU A 147 12.39 -3.03 -1.83
CA LEU A 147 12.92 -3.27 -0.49
C LEU A 147 13.02 -4.78 -0.32
N ILE A 148 14.24 -5.30 -0.12
CA ILE A 148 14.51 -6.75 -0.08
C ILE A 148 15.21 -7.11 1.22
N ASN A 149 14.64 -8.06 1.96
CA ASN A 149 15.33 -8.76 3.04
C ASN A 149 14.98 -10.26 2.96
N GLU A 150 15.89 -11.05 2.39
CA GLU A 150 15.75 -12.51 2.25
C GLU A 150 15.63 -13.26 3.60
N ASN A 151 15.99 -12.62 4.72
CA ASN A 151 15.95 -13.21 6.05
C ASN A 151 14.78 -12.70 6.91
N HIS A 152 13.95 -11.78 6.40
CA HIS A 152 12.84 -11.22 7.17
C HIS A 152 11.74 -12.26 7.43
N TYR A 153 11.16 -12.27 8.64
CA TYR A 153 10.30 -13.40 9.06
C TYR A 153 8.91 -13.41 8.42
N THR A 154 8.42 -12.28 7.91
CA THR A 154 7.04 -12.16 7.38
C THR A 154 6.97 -11.66 5.93
N CYS A 155 7.59 -10.53 5.60
CA CYS A 155 7.70 -10.04 4.22
C CYS A 155 9.17 -10.03 3.77
N LYS A 156 9.50 -10.66 2.65
CA LYS A 156 10.86 -10.69 2.10
C LYS A 156 11.11 -9.57 1.11
N GLU A 157 10.06 -9.11 0.43
CA GLU A 157 10.18 -8.16 -0.66
C GLU A 157 8.93 -7.30 -0.82
N TYR A 158 9.16 -6.00 -0.95
CA TYR A 158 8.19 -5.02 -1.39
C TYR A 158 8.73 -4.34 -2.64
N THR A 159 7.98 -4.39 -3.73
CA THR A 159 8.39 -3.78 -4.99
C THR A 159 7.28 -2.91 -5.53
N VAL A 160 7.66 -1.72 -5.99
CA VAL A 160 6.78 -0.81 -6.72
C VAL A 160 7.40 -0.48 -8.06
N THR A 161 6.59 -0.52 -9.11
CA THR A 161 6.96 -0.08 -10.46
C THR A 161 6.07 1.07 -10.88
N PHE A 162 6.66 2.13 -11.43
CA PHE A 162 5.95 3.33 -11.84
C PHE A 162 6.53 3.89 -13.14
N ASP A 163 5.70 4.67 -13.84
CA ASP A 163 6.11 5.41 -15.02
C ASP A 163 6.95 6.63 -14.62
N THR A 164 8.12 6.79 -15.23
CA THR A 164 9.12 7.78 -14.81
C THR A 164 8.70 9.22 -15.10
N LEU A 165 7.79 9.43 -16.06
CA LEU A 165 7.28 10.75 -16.43
C LEU A 165 6.07 11.15 -15.58
N THR A 166 5.04 10.31 -15.57
CA THR A 166 3.77 10.58 -14.89
C THR A 166 3.81 10.26 -13.39
N LYS A 167 4.83 9.53 -12.95
CA LYS A 167 4.98 8.96 -11.60
C LYS A 167 3.85 8.00 -11.20
N LYS A 168 2.96 7.61 -12.12
CA LYS A 168 1.85 6.68 -11.87
C LYS A 168 2.36 5.27 -11.58
N LEU A 169 1.90 4.67 -10.49
CA LEU A 169 2.14 3.25 -10.21
C LEU A 169 1.49 2.40 -11.31
N THR A 170 2.23 1.38 -11.73
CA THR A 170 1.81 0.41 -12.75
C THR A 170 1.80 -1.01 -12.19
N ASN A 171 2.69 -1.32 -11.24
CA ASN A 171 2.75 -2.62 -10.60
C ASN A 171 3.16 -2.50 -9.13
N ILE A 172 2.58 -3.34 -8.29
CA ILE A 172 3.00 -3.56 -6.90
C ILE A 172 3.23 -5.05 -6.73
N PHE A 173 4.31 -5.43 -6.07
CA PHE A 173 4.62 -6.82 -5.78
C PHE A 173 5.03 -7.00 -4.32
N TYR A 174 4.57 -8.11 -3.75
CA TYR A 174 4.91 -8.56 -2.41
C TYR A 174 5.36 -10.02 -2.45
N ARG A 175 6.43 -10.32 -1.71
CA ARG A 175 6.85 -11.70 -1.42
C ARG A 175 6.81 -11.92 0.08
N MET A 176 5.90 -12.76 0.54
CA MET A 176 5.71 -13.05 1.95
C MET A 176 6.28 -14.43 2.30
N ALA A 177 6.96 -14.49 3.44
CA ALA A 177 7.47 -15.73 4.01
C ALA A 177 6.31 -16.61 4.48
N TYR A 178 6.48 -17.93 4.40
CA TYR A 178 5.61 -18.85 5.13
C TYR A 178 5.99 -18.86 6.60
N VAL A 179 5.15 -18.31 7.47
CA VAL A 179 5.47 -18.04 8.87
C VAL A 179 5.96 -19.28 9.65
N ARG A 180 5.54 -20.50 9.29
CA ARG A 180 6.01 -21.72 9.97
C ARG A 180 7.40 -22.19 9.50
N GLU A 181 7.79 -21.82 8.28
CA GLU A 181 9.10 -22.15 7.69
C GLU A 181 9.61 -20.93 6.88
N PRO A 182 9.99 -19.83 7.56
CA PRO A 182 10.21 -18.53 6.92
C PRO A 182 11.45 -18.48 6.00
N MET A 183 12.29 -19.50 6.02
CA MET A 183 13.46 -19.66 5.13
C MET A 183 13.17 -20.59 3.95
N ASN A 184 11.98 -21.21 3.90
CA ASN A 184 11.60 -22.11 2.83
C ASN A 184 10.97 -21.33 1.66
N LYS A 185 11.80 -20.95 0.69
CA LYS A 185 11.39 -20.19 -0.51
C LYS A 185 10.28 -20.87 -1.32
N ALA A 186 10.26 -22.20 -1.33
CA ALA A 186 9.24 -22.98 -2.04
C ALA A 186 7.85 -22.87 -1.41
N LYS A 187 7.70 -22.25 -0.24
CA LYS A 187 6.43 -22.03 0.45
C LYS A 187 6.02 -20.55 0.50
N GLU A 188 6.79 -19.65 -0.08
CA GLU A 188 6.50 -18.22 -0.07
C GLU A 188 5.18 -17.90 -0.80
N LYS A 189 4.50 -16.85 -0.31
CA LYS A 189 3.28 -16.31 -0.92
C LYS A 189 3.64 -15.09 -1.76
N LEU A 190 3.26 -15.10 -3.03
CA LEU A 190 3.54 -14.05 -4.00
C LEU A 190 2.24 -13.31 -4.31
N ILE A 191 2.26 -11.99 -4.21
CA ILE A 191 1.11 -11.13 -4.54
C ILE A 191 1.59 -10.11 -5.57
N THR A 192 0.92 -10.06 -6.71
CA THR A 192 1.17 -9.08 -7.77
C THR A 192 -0.09 -8.29 -8.04
N ILE A 193 0.02 -6.97 -8.08
CA ILE A 193 -1.07 -6.05 -8.37
C ILE A 193 -0.67 -5.23 -9.59
N ALA A 194 -1.22 -5.56 -10.75
CA ALA A 194 -1.06 -4.78 -11.97
C ALA A 194 -2.14 -3.70 -12.01
N LEU A 195 -1.74 -2.43 -12.02
CA LEU A 195 -2.65 -1.30 -12.00
C LEU A 195 -2.98 -0.86 -13.43
N THR A 196 -4.27 -0.82 -13.74
CA THR A 196 -4.79 -0.27 -15.00
C THR A 196 -5.31 1.15 -14.82
N GLN A 197 -5.58 1.56 -13.57
CA GLN A 197 -6.00 2.91 -13.23
C GLN A 197 -5.35 3.34 -11.92
N CYS A 198 -4.78 4.55 -11.93
CA CYS A 198 -4.12 5.13 -10.78
C CYS A 198 -4.32 6.65 -10.81
N ASP A 199 -5.49 7.10 -10.34
CA ASP A 199 -5.94 8.48 -10.46
C ASP A 199 -6.04 9.17 -9.11
N THR A 200 -5.79 10.48 -9.16
CA THR A 200 -5.75 11.38 -8.00
C THR A 200 -7.12 11.92 -7.60
N THR A 201 -8.18 11.42 -8.25
CA THR A 201 -9.58 11.80 -8.05
C THR A 201 -10.43 10.56 -7.84
N GLY A 202 -11.44 10.65 -6.96
CA GLY A 202 -12.40 9.57 -6.77
C GLY A 202 -13.58 9.71 -7.73
N SER A 203 -13.94 8.60 -8.35
CA SER A 203 -15.04 8.50 -9.33
C SER A 203 -16.25 7.77 -8.75
N LEU A 204 -16.69 8.10 -7.54
CA LEU A 204 -17.79 7.37 -6.86
C LEU A 204 -19.09 7.32 -7.67
N ASN A 205 -19.39 8.38 -8.42
CA ASN A 205 -20.56 8.47 -9.30
C ASN A 205 -20.57 7.45 -10.44
N LYS A 206 -19.45 6.78 -10.74
CA LYS A 206 -19.37 5.70 -11.73
C LYS A 206 -19.78 4.33 -11.18
N TYR A 207 -19.91 4.21 -9.86
CA TYR A 207 -20.13 2.95 -9.17
C TYR A 207 -21.45 2.96 -8.40
N LYS A 208 -21.84 1.78 -7.90
CA LYS A 208 -23.02 1.66 -7.05
C LYS A 208 -22.83 2.43 -5.75
N ASN A 209 -23.92 3.02 -5.28
CA ASN A 209 -24.03 3.72 -4.02
C ASN A 209 -24.99 2.96 -3.09
N LYS A 210 -25.18 3.46 -1.87
CA LYS A 210 -26.06 2.85 -0.87
C LYS A 210 -27.51 2.72 -1.37
N ALA A 211 -28.04 3.74 -2.03
CA ALA A 211 -29.43 3.79 -2.49
C ALA A 211 -29.71 2.79 -3.63
N ASP A 212 -28.68 2.25 -4.28
CA ASP A 212 -28.84 1.13 -5.23
C ASP A 212 -29.08 -0.22 -4.54
N ILE A 213 -28.83 -0.31 -3.23
CA ILE A 213 -28.81 -1.57 -2.47
C ILE A 213 -29.91 -1.61 -1.43
N ILE A 214 -30.12 -0.52 -0.68
CA ILE A 214 -31.11 -0.41 0.39
C ILE A 214 -31.92 0.88 0.29
N ASP A 215 -33.18 0.83 0.71
CA ASP A 215 -34.03 2.00 0.86
C ASP A 215 -33.75 2.78 2.15
N ALA A 216 -34.55 3.82 2.40
CA ALA A 216 -34.43 4.66 3.59
C ALA A 216 -34.74 3.91 4.90
N GLN A 217 -35.49 2.80 4.82
CA GLN A 217 -35.83 1.93 5.95
C GLN A 217 -34.80 0.80 6.12
N GLY A 218 -33.77 0.73 5.27
CA GLY A 218 -32.74 -0.31 5.30
C GLY A 218 -33.16 -1.62 4.63
N LYS A 219 -34.28 -1.66 3.90
CA LYS A 219 -34.73 -2.84 3.17
C LYS A 219 -33.97 -2.96 1.85
N LEU A 220 -33.59 -4.19 1.50
CA LEU A 220 -32.91 -4.50 0.23
C LEU A 220 -33.78 -4.18 -0.99
N LEU A 221 -33.16 -3.68 -2.06
CA LEU A 221 -33.81 -3.21 -3.27
C LEU A 221 -33.48 -4.04 -4.52
N GLY A 222 -34.43 -4.11 -5.45
CA GLY A 222 -34.25 -4.67 -6.79
C GLY A 222 -33.69 -6.09 -6.76
N LYS A 223 -32.58 -6.33 -7.46
CA LYS A 223 -31.97 -7.67 -7.53
C LYS A 223 -31.48 -8.21 -6.18
N TYR A 224 -31.36 -7.35 -5.17
CA TYR A 224 -30.92 -7.71 -3.83
C TYR A 224 -32.07 -8.12 -2.91
N GLU A 225 -33.34 -7.95 -3.29
CA GLU A 225 -34.50 -8.37 -2.49
C GLU A 225 -34.49 -9.86 -2.13
N ARG A 226 -33.81 -10.68 -2.96
CA ARG A 226 -33.62 -12.12 -2.75
C ARG A 226 -32.39 -12.47 -1.90
N TYR A 227 -31.66 -11.48 -1.41
CA TYR A 227 -30.47 -11.67 -0.57
C TYR A 227 -30.90 -11.65 0.89
N GLN A 228 -30.12 -12.32 1.74
CA GLN A 228 -30.26 -12.19 3.18
C GLN A 228 -29.54 -10.92 3.64
N LEU A 229 -30.27 -10.02 4.30
CA LEU A 229 -29.68 -8.88 5.02
C LEU A 229 -29.22 -9.34 6.42
N ILE A 230 -27.99 -9.01 6.79
CA ILE A 230 -27.37 -9.35 8.07
C ILE A 230 -26.83 -8.06 8.72
N HIS A 231 -27.28 -7.76 9.93
CA HIS A 231 -26.78 -6.65 10.72
C HIS A 231 -25.63 -7.12 11.61
N LEU A 232 -24.52 -6.38 11.61
CA LEU A 232 -23.33 -6.65 12.43
C LEU A 232 -23.23 -5.70 13.62
#